data_AF-A0A7L4YN84-F1
#
_entry.id   AF-A0A7L4YN84-F1
#
_cell.length_a   1.000
_cell.length_b   1.000
_cell.length_c   1.000
_cell.angle_alpha   90.00
_cell.angle_beta   90.00
_cell.angle_gamma   90.00
#
_symmetry.space_group_name_H-M   'P 1'
#
loop_
_entity.id
_entity.type
_entity.pdbx_description
1 polymer ?
#
loop_
_entity_poly.entity_id
_entity_poly.type
_entity_poly.pdbx_seq_one_letter_code
_entity_poly.pdbx_strand_id
1 'polypeptide(L)'
;MHPTTEEVKGLVERIESNPLGRIMHGSRELFHSNLLSWYFDALPDAADATFRPLSIPAEGTERLAEREHTNLDLVLRWPDLAPLVIENKVFAVPDRTQLDRYEDKVSGWPVRPSLVLLSPTTPVDGLGNWTHVSYRALGQRIRDALTTDGAYEVETMRRYADLAIDLQSLLELAVVTSDDETVWIEPSVLEAISSKHLRAALGKARAQYVAAAISERVQLHGHVSAAFTRGQPLVQVFDVMKTDGLKIRAGWQLQGSQFRRAVVYLGSRMSGGSNRRRQLREDTSREHPDLFVIPSALPQVRAGRREFQHYAPDFVYQYVSVPNLTFGQLKHAAAEIDQTLQAMR
;
A
#
# COMPACT_ATOMS: atom_id res chain seq x y z
N MET A 1 8.69 -18.72 3.81
CA MET A 1 10.17 -18.59 3.90
C MET A 1 10.50 -17.22 3.34
N HIS A 2 11.11 -16.32 4.12
CA HIS A 2 11.51 -15.01 3.59
C HIS A 2 12.68 -15.24 2.62
N PRO A 3 12.67 -14.59 1.43
CA PRO A 3 13.78 -14.71 0.50
C PRO A 3 15.05 -14.15 1.13
N THR A 4 16.15 -14.83 0.87
CA THR A 4 17.50 -14.38 1.24
C THR A 4 17.83 -13.07 0.52
N THR A 5 18.76 -12.29 1.08
CA THR A 5 19.26 -11.06 0.43
C THR A 5 19.79 -11.32 -0.98
N GLU A 6 20.40 -12.47 -1.22
CA GLU A 6 20.91 -12.84 -2.55
C GLU A 6 19.77 -13.13 -3.55
N GLU A 7 18.71 -13.80 -3.11
CA GLU A 7 17.51 -14.01 -3.95
C GLU A 7 16.86 -12.67 -4.33
N VAL A 8 16.76 -11.73 -3.37
CA VAL A 8 16.23 -10.39 -3.67
C VAL A 8 17.15 -9.62 -4.62
N LYS A 9 18.46 -9.74 -4.46
CA LYS A 9 19.42 -9.09 -5.36
C LYS A 9 19.28 -9.60 -6.79
N GLY A 10 19.23 -10.92 -6.99
CA GLY A 10 19.01 -11.51 -8.31
C GLY A 10 17.66 -11.12 -8.92
N LEU A 11 16.62 -10.97 -8.09
CA LEU A 11 15.31 -10.47 -8.52
C LEU A 11 15.38 -9.03 -9.02
N VAL A 12 16.01 -8.14 -8.24
CA VAL A 12 16.20 -6.74 -8.61
C VAL A 12 17.01 -6.63 -9.90
N GLU A 13 18.08 -7.40 -10.04
CA GLU A 13 18.92 -7.39 -11.24
C GLU A 13 18.12 -7.75 -12.50
N ARG A 14 17.20 -8.72 -12.43
CA ARG A 14 16.31 -9.06 -13.55
C ARG A 14 15.32 -7.94 -13.88
N ILE A 15 14.71 -7.32 -12.87
CA ILE A 15 13.80 -6.18 -13.07
C ILE A 15 14.54 -4.99 -13.69
N GLU A 16 15.74 -4.69 -13.21
CA GLU A 16 16.50 -3.50 -13.60
C GLU A 16 17.26 -3.64 -14.93
N SER A 17 17.58 -4.87 -15.33
CA SER A 17 18.14 -5.19 -16.66
C SER A 17 17.07 -5.30 -17.74
N ASN A 18 15.80 -5.44 -17.36
CA ASN A 18 14.67 -5.38 -18.28
C ASN A 18 14.34 -3.91 -18.63
N PRO A 19 14.43 -3.50 -19.92
CA PRO A 19 14.11 -2.13 -20.33
C PRO A 19 12.70 -1.68 -19.92
N LEU A 20 11.74 -2.61 -19.94
CA LEU A 20 10.36 -2.34 -19.51
C LEU A 20 10.27 -2.01 -18.01
N GLY A 21 11.15 -2.60 -17.18
CA GLY A 21 11.23 -2.27 -15.75
C GLY A 21 11.69 -0.83 -15.51
N ARG A 22 12.60 -0.31 -16.35
CA ARG A 22 13.03 1.10 -16.30
C ARG A 22 11.91 2.05 -16.73
N ILE A 23 11.15 1.69 -17.77
CA ILE A 23 10.02 2.50 -18.27
C ILE A 23 8.88 2.54 -17.25
N MET A 24 8.57 1.39 -16.62
CA MET A 24 7.54 1.27 -15.58
C MET A 24 7.71 2.30 -14.45
N HIS A 25 8.93 2.67 -14.09
CA HIS A 25 9.18 3.66 -13.03
C HIS A 25 8.60 5.05 -13.31
N GLY A 26 8.42 5.44 -14.58
CA GLY A 26 7.92 6.76 -14.96
C GLY A 26 6.42 6.97 -14.74
N SER A 27 5.60 5.92 -14.93
CA SER A 27 4.14 6.02 -14.92
C SER A 27 3.41 4.94 -14.12
N ARG A 28 4.15 4.01 -13.50
CA ARG A 28 3.67 2.98 -12.55
C ARG A 28 2.45 2.22 -13.08
N GLU A 29 1.26 2.46 -12.54
CA GLU A 29 0.03 1.75 -12.92
C GLU A 29 -0.35 1.98 -14.39
N LEU A 30 -0.18 3.20 -14.90
CA LEU A 30 -0.49 3.52 -16.31
C LEU A 30 0.40 2.75 -17.29
N PHE A 31 1.65 2.46 -16.93
CA PHE A 31 2.52 1.66 -17.78
C PHE A 31 1.90 0.28 -18.10
N HIS A 32 1.35 -0.39 -17.08
CA HIS A 32 0.75 -1.71 -17.27
C HIS A 32 -0.50 -1.63 -18.13
N SER A 33 -1.44 -0.71 -17.84
CA SER A 33 -2.66 -0.57 -18.64
C SER A 33 -2.36 -0.20 -20.10
N ASN A 34 -1.33 0.63 -20.34
CA ASN A 34 -0.87 0.97 -21.70
C ASN A 34 -0.34 -0.24 -22.45
N LEU A 35 0.52 -1.03 -21.80
CA LEU A 35 1.14 -2.17 -22.44
C LEU A 35 0.13 -3.31 -22.67
N LEU A 36 -0.82 -3.51 -21.75
CA LEU A 36 -1.89 -4.49 -21.91
C LEU A 36 -2.88 -4.10 -23.02
N SER A 37 -3.21 -2.80 -23.15
CA SER A 37 -4.00 -2.29 -24.28
C SER A 37 -3.27 -2.52 -25.60
N TRP A 38 -1.97 -2.22 -25.68
CA TRP A 38 -1.19 -2.48 -26.90
C TRP A 38 -1.09 -3.98 -27.21
N TYR A 39 -0.90 -4.83 -26.19
CA TYR A 39 -0.88 -6.28 -26.34
C TYR A 39 -2.19 -6.80 -26.96
N PHE A 40 -3.31 -6.26 -26.50
CA PHE A 40 -4.64 -6.60 -27.00
C PHE A 40 -4.80 -6.31 -28.50
N ASP A 41 -4.19 -5.24 -28.99
CA ASP A 41 -4.26 -4.84 -30.40
C ASP A 41 -3.21 -5.54 -31.27
N ALA A 42 -1.96 -5.64 -30.78
CA ALA A 42 -0.81 -6.09 -31.56
C ALA A 42 -0.73 -7.62 -31.69
N LEU A 43 -1.22 -8.37 -30.69
CA LEU A 43 -1.15 -9.84 -30.66
C LEU A 43 -2.52 -10.44 -30.32
N PRO A 44 -3.52 -10.30 -31.20
CA PRO A 44 -4.91 -10.58 -30.88
C PRO A 44 -5.16 -12.01 -30.41
N ASP A 45 -4.59 -13.02 -31.08
CA ASP A 45 -4.79 -14.43 -30.70
C ASP A 45 -4.21 -14.75 -29.31
N ALA A 46 -3.01 -14.25 -29.01
CA ALA A 46 -2.38 -14.44 -27.71
C ALA A 46 -3.13 -13.67 -26.61
N ALA A 47 -3.53 -12.43 -26.89
CA ALA A 47 -4.31 -11.62 -25.96
C ALA A 47 -5.67 -12.26 -25.67
N ASP A 48 -6.29 -12.87 -26.69
CA ASP A 48 -7.55 -13.60 -26.54
C ASP A 48 -7.38 -14.83 -25.66
N ALA A 49 -6.34 -15.63 -25.87
CA ALA A 49 -6.01 -16.76 -24.99
C ALA A 49 -5.73 -16.31 -23.54
N THR A 50 -5.18 -15.11 -23.35
CA THR A 50 -4.89 -14.54 -22.02
C THR A 50 -6.15 -14.06 -21.30
N PHE A 51 -6.99 -13.26 -21.98
CA PHE A 51 -8.05 -12.48 -21.33
C PHE A 51 -9.47 -13.03 -21.51
N ARG A 52 -9.79 -13.71 -22.61
CA ARG A 52 -11.15 -14.25 -22.82
C ARG A 52 -11.60 -15.19 -21.70
N PRO A 53 -10.73 -16.03 -21.09
CA PRO A 53 -11.11 -16.85 -19.92
C PRO A 53 -11.52 -16.06 -18.67
N LEU A 54 -11.29 -14.74 -18.64
CA LEU A 54 -11.69 -13.84 -17.55
C LEU A 54 -13.00 -13.09 -17.85
N SER A 55 -13.61 -13.32 -19.02
CA SER A 55 -14.90 -12.75 -19.40
C SER A 55 -15.94 -13.86 -19.66
N ILE A 56 -17.18 -13.45 -19.87
CA ILE A 56 -18.34 -14.32 -20.12
C ILE A 56 -18.94 -14.03 -21.50
N PRO A 57 -19.58 -15.02 -22.16
CA PRO A 57 -20.31 -14.79 -23.41
C PRO A 57 -21.40 -13.72 -23.26
N ALA A 58 -21.46 -12.79 -24.20
CA ALA A 58 -22.52 -11.79 -24.34
C ALA A 58 -22.52 -11.20 -25.75
N GLU A 59 -23.60 -10.52 -26.15
CA GLU A 59 -23.60 -9.74 -27.40
C GLU A 59 -22.78 -8.45 -27.19
N GLY A 60 -21.56 -8.44 -27.71
CA GLY A 60 -20.70 -7.27 -27.77
C GLY A 60 -20.82 -6.54 -29.11
N THR A 61 -20.12 -5.42 -29.24
CA THR A 61 -20.21 -4.56 -30.44
C THR A 61 -18.97 -4.66 -31.32
N GLU A 62 -17.78 -4.55 -30.74
CA GLU A 62 -16.51 -4.50 -31.47
C GLU A 62 -15.33 -4.90 -30.59
N ARG A 63 -14.19 -5.19 -31.24
CA ARG A 63 -12.90 -5.36 -30.55
C ARG A 63 -12.31 -3.98 -30.24
N LEU A 64 -12.20 -3.63 -28.97
CA LEU A 64 -11.68 -2.33 -28.55
C LEU A 64 -11.00 -2.43 -27.18
N ALA A 65 -9.87 -1.76 -27.01
CA ALA A 65 -9.26 -1.48 -25.72
C ALA A 65 -9.42 0.01 -25.37
N GLU A 66 -10.09 0.30 -24.26
CA GLU A 66 -10.27 1.66 -23.74
C GLU A 66 -9.48 1.83 -22.45
N ARG A 67 -8.56 2.79 -22.41
CA ARG A 67 -7.80 3.14 -21.21
C ARG A 67 -8.42 4.35 -20.53
N GLU A 68 -8.41 4.36 -19.20
CA GLU A 68 -8.91 5.48 -18.38
C GLU A 68 -10.39 5.84 -18.66
N HIS A 69 -11.16 4.93 -19.28
CA HIS A 69 -12.56 5.17 -19.62
C HIS A 69 -13.39 5.37 -18.35
N THR A 70 -13.94 6.55 -18.16
CA THR A 70 -14.71 6.91 -16.95
C THR A 70 -13.94 6.68 -15.63
N ASN A 71 -12.61 6.82 -15.65
CA ASN A 71 -11.70 6.51 -14.52
C ASN A 71 -11.55 5.02 -14.19
N LEU A 72 -11.85 4.12 -15.13
CA LEU A 72 -11.47 2.70 -15.04
C LEU A 72 -10.12 2.52 -15.73
N ASP A 73 -9.21 1.76 -15.13
CA ASP A 73 -7.83 1.68 -15.64
C ASP A 73 -7.74 1.09 -17.06
N LEU A 74 -8.48 0.01 -17.33
CA LEU A 74 -8.55 -0.64 -18.65
C LEU A 74 -9.89 -1.35 -18.85
N VAL A 75 -10.49 -1.18 -20.03
CA VAL A 75 -11.68 -1.90 -20.48
C VAL A 75 -11.37 -2.59 -21.80
N LEU A 76 -11.54 -3.90 -21.87
CA LEU A 76 -11.40 -4.69 -23.10
C LEU A 76 -12.78 -5.13 -23.59
N ARG A 77 -13.02 -5.03 -24.89
CA ARG A 77 -14.27 -5.43 -25.55
C ARG A 77 -14.00 -6.42 -26.66
N TRP A 78 -14.94 -7.33 -26.84
CA TRP A 78 -15.02 -8.26 -27.97
C TRP A 78 -16.43 -8.18 -28.58
N PRO A 79 -16.62 -8.62 -29.83
CA PRO A 79 -17.94 -8.75 -30.43
C PRO A 79 -18.84 -9.82 -29.76
N ASP A 80 -18.25 -10.81 -29.09
CA ASP A 80 -18.96 -12.00 -28.60
C ASP A 80 -18.79 -12.27 -27.08
N LEU A 81 -18.24 -11.31 -26.34
CA LEU A 81 -18.07 -11.38 -24.88
C LEU A 81 -18.56 -10.11 -24.21
N ALA A 82 -18.91 -10.23 -22.93
CA ALA A 82 -19.09 -9.08 -22.06
C ALA A 82 -17.80 -8.25 -21.97
N PRO A 83 -17.88 -6.93 -21.77
CA PRO A 83 -16.69 -6.12 -21.54
C PRO A 83 -15.92 -6.62 -20.31
N LEU A 84 -14.60 -6.61 -20.37
CA LEU A 84 -13.72 -6.94 -19.25
C LEU A 84 -13.13 -5.66 -18.69
N VAL A 85 -13.50 -5.30 -17.46
CA VAL A 85 -12.91 -4.17 -16.74
C VAL A 85 -11.76 -4.69 -15.88
N ILE A 86 -10.58 -4.11 -16.04
CA ILE A 86 -9.39 -4.42 -15.25
C ILE A 86 -9.03 -3.19 -14.43
N GLU A 87 -9.10 -3.32 -13.11
CA GLU A 87 -8.56 -2.36 -12.16
C GLU A 87 -7.14 -2.77 -11.77
N ASN A 88 -6.18 -1.86 -11.92
CA ASN A 88 -4.76 -2.16 -11.81
C ASN A 88 -4.15 -1.50 -10.55
N LYS A 89 -3.53 -2.30 -9.68
CA LYS A 89 -2.90 -1.83 -8.44
C LYS A 89 -1.54 -2.50 -8.26
N VAL A 90 -0.47 -1.80 -8.59
CA VAL A 90 0.89 -2.36 -8.49
C VAL A 90 1.46 -2.19 -7.08
N PHE A 91 1.47 -0.96 -6.57
CA PHE A 91 2.20 -0.60 -5.34
C PHE A 91 1.26 -0.07 -4.25
N ALA A 92 -0.03 -0.33 -4.39
CA ALA A 92 -1.06 0.10 -3.46
C ALA A 92 -1.87 -1.11 -3.01
N VAL A 93 -2.27 -1.12 -1.74
CA VAL A 93 -3.24 -2.08 -1.23
C VAL A 93 -4.60 -1.77 -1.89
N PRO A 94 -5.30 -2.76 -2.45
CA PRO A 94 -6.64 -2.55 -3.01
C PRO A 94 -7.62 -2.06 -1.94
N ASP A 95 -8.45 -1.07 -2.28
CA ASP A 95 -9.48 -0.51 -1.41
C ASP A 95 -10.86 -1.03 -1.83
N ARG A 96 -11.54 -1.73 -0.92
CA ARG A 96 -12.88 -2.27 -1.18
C ARG A 96 -13.89 -1.16 -1.54
N THR A 97 -13.81 -0.01 -0.88
CA THR A 97 -14.69 1.13 -1.16
C THR A 97 -14.50 1.63 -2.59
N GLN A 98 -13.28 1.57 -3.12
CA GLN A 98 -13.02 1.92 -4.52
C GLN A 98 -13.64 0.92 -5.48
N LEU A 99 -13.50 -0.38 -5.18
CA LEU A 99 -14.07 -1.45 -5.99
C LEU A 99 -15.60 -1.34 -6.06
N ASP A 100 -16.28 -1.14 -4.93
CA ASP A 100 -17.74 -0.96 -4.89
C ASP A 100 -18.20 0.24 -5.74
N ARG A 101 -17.50 1.38 -5.63
CA ARG A 101 -17.79 2.55 -6.49
C ARG A 101 -17.67 2.24 -7.98
N TYR A 102 -16.79 1.33 -8.36
CA TYR A 102 -16.61 0.94 -9.75
C TYR A 102 -17.65 -0.08 -10.19
N GLU A 103 -18.07 -1.00 -9.32
CA GLU A 103 -19.25 -1.85 -9.56
C GLU A 103 -20.50 -1.00 -9.83
N ASP A 104 -20.75 0.00 -8.98
CA ASP A 104 -21.89 0.92 -9.14
C ASP A 104 -21.79 1.69 -10.46
N LYS A 105 -20.59 2.15 -10.82
CA LYS A 105 -20.37 2.94 -12.04
C LYS A 105 -20.72 2.16 -13.31
N VAL A 106 -20.43 0.85 -13.33
CA VAL A 106 -20.69 0.01 -14.51
C VAL A 106 -22.03 -0.70 -14.46
N SER A 107 -22.77 -0.58 -13.35
CA SER A 107 -24.08 -1.22 -13.19
C SER A 107 -25.11 -0.79 -14.23
N GLY A 108 -24.99 0.43 -14.77
CA GLY A 108 -25.86 0.96 -15.82
C GLY A 108 -25.43 0.63 -17.25
N TRP A 109 -24.38 -0.17 -17.44
CA TRP A 109 -23.93 -0.53 -18.79
C TRP A 109 -24.93 -1.49 -19.47
N PRO A 110 -25.13 -1.38 -20.80
CA PRO A 110 -26.05 -2.25 -21.53
C PRO A 110 -25.75 -3.75 -21.36
N VAL A 111 -24.45 -4.08 -21.29
CA VAL A 111 -23.95 -5.43 -20.99
C VAL A 111 -23.14 -5.34 -19.71
N ARG A 112 -23.51 -6.14 -18.71
CA ARG A 112 -22.79 -6.19 -17.43
C ARG A 112 -21.36 -6.70 -17.66
N PRO A 113 -20.32 -5.94 -17.27
CA PRO A 113 -18.95 -6.37 -17.50
C PRO A 113 -18.52 -7.46 -16.52
N SER A 114 -17.48 -8.21 -16.91
CA SER A 114 -16.66 -8.98 -15.98
C SER A 114 -15.63 -8.05 -15.33
N LEU A 115 -15.39 -8.23 -14.03
CA LEU A 115 -14.56 -7.33 -13.23
C LEU A 115 -13.32 -8.06 -12.72
N VAL A 116 -12.14 -7.55 -13.05
CA VAL A 116 -10.84 -8.12 -12.65
C VAL A 116 -10.03 -7.09 -11.89
N LEU A 117 -9.59 -7.49 -10.69
CA LEU A 117 -8.60 -6.76 -9.93
C LEU A 117 -7.23 -7.36 -10.22
N LEU A 118 -6.38 -6.61 -10.91
CA LEU A 118 -4.98 -6.93 -11.15
C LEU A 118 -4.11 -6.31 -10.04
N SER A 119 -3.71 -7.12 -9.06
CA SER A 119 -2.98 -6.63 -7.88
C SER A 119 -2.14 -7.71 -7.21
N PRO A 120 -1.14 -7.35 -6.38
CA PRO A 120 -0.34 -8.33 -5.64
C PRO A 120 -1.13 -9.12 -4.60
N THR A 121 -2.13 -8.49 -3.99
CA THR A 121 -2.98 -9.06 -2.94
C THR A 121 -4.45 -8.73 -3.19
N THR A 122 -5.34 -9.41 -2.47
CA THR A 122 -6.76 -9.02 -2.38
C THR A 122 -6.95 -7.92 -1.32
N PRO A 123 -8.07 -7.16 -1.38
CA PRO A 123 -8.51 -6.33 -0.26
C PRO A 123 -8.82 -7.20 0.97
N VAL A 124 -8.62 -6.63 2.16
CA VAL A 124 -8.92 -7.30 3.44
C VAL A 124 -10.41 -7.58 3.58
N ASP A 125 -11.27 -6.63 3.20
CA ASP A 125 -12.73 -6.73 3.35
C ASP A 125 -13.41 -7.57 2.24
N GLY A 126 -12.62 -8.38 1.52
CA GLY A 126 -13.09 -9.30 0.48
C GLY A 126 -13.30 -8.67 -0.90
N LEU A 127 -13.38 -9.52 -1.92
CA LEU A 127 -13.38 -9.12 -3.33
C LEU A 127 -14.76 -8.68 -3.89
N GLY A 128 -15.86 -9.11 -3.27
CA GLY A 128 -17.19 -8.83 -3.83
C GLY A 128 -17.39 -9.54 -5.17
N ASN A 129 -17.78 -8.80 -6.21
CA ASN A 129 -17.98 -9.34 -7.56
C ASN A 129 -16.68 -9.38 -8.38
N TRP A 130 -15.55 -8.94 -7.83
CA TRP A 130 -14.28 -8.90 -8.53
C TRP A 130 -13.59 -10.27 -8.54
N THR A 131 -13.00 -10.61 -9.67
CA THR A 131 -12.04 -11.71 -9.78
C THR A 131 -10.63 -11.18 -9.56
N HIS A 132 -9.87 -11.78 -8.66
CA HIS A 132 -8.47 -11.40 -8.44
C HIS A 132 -7.54 -12.12 -9.41
N VAL A 133 -6.61 -11.36 -10.00
CA VAL A 133 -5.49 -11.88 -10.80
C VAL A 133 -4.21 -11.22 -10.29
N SER A 134 -3.23 -12.03 -9.87
CA SER A 134 -1.90 -11.51 -9.50
C SER A 134 -1.05 -11.22 -10.73
N TYR A 135 -0.02 -10.39 -10.61
CA TYR A 135 0.92 -10.16 -11.71
C TYR A 135 1.67 -11.43 -12.12
N ARG A 136 1.89 -12.35 -11.17
CA ARG A 136 2.44 -13.69 -11.47
C ARG A 136 1.48 -14.50 -12.33
N ALA A 137 0.20 -14.54 -11.98
CA ALA A 137 -0.81 -15.26 -12.75
C ALA A 137 -1.02 -14.64 -14.15
N LEU A 138 -1.03 -13.30 -14.25
CA LEU A 138 -1.08 -12.61 -15.54
C LEU A 138 0.15 -12.92 -16.39
N GLY A 139 1.35 -12.83 -15.82
CA GLY A 139 2.58 -13.13 -16.54
C GLY A 139 2.63 -14.58 -17.05
N GLN A 140 2.18 -15.54 -16.24
CA GLN A 140 2.06 -16.94 -16.66
C GLN A 140 1.08 -17.12 -17.82
N ARG A 141 -0.12 -16.52 -17.73
CA ARG A 141 -1.11 -16.56 -18.83
C ARG A 141 -0.55 -16.00 -20.13
N ILE A 142 0.17 -14.87 -20.05
CA ILE A 142 0.83 -14.28 -21.22
C ILE A 142 1.89 -15.24 -21.75
N ARG A 143 2.74 -15.83 -20.90
CA ARG A 143 3.76 -16.80 -21.33
C ARG A 143 3.15 -17.99 -22.06
N ASP A 144 2.08 -18.55 -21.52
CA ASP A 144 1.41 -19.71 -22.08
C ASP A 144 0.72 -19.39 -23.42
N ALA A 145 0.28 -18.14 -23.60
CA ALA A 145 -0.41 -17.67 -24.80
C ALA A 145 0.53 -17.22 -25.93
N LEU A 146 1.78 -16.89 -25.64
CA LEU A 146 2.73 -16.39 -26.64
C LEU A 146 3.29 -17.53 -27.50
N THR A 147 3.50 -17.24 -28.78
CA THR A 147 4.21 -18.12 -29.70
C THR A 147 5.71 -18.16 -29.39
N THR A 148 6.41 -19.14 -29.98
CA THR A 148 7.87 -19.28 -29.85
C THR A 148 8.65 -18.44 -30.84
N ASP A 149 7.98 -17.65 -31.68
CA ASP A 149 8.69 -16.80 -32.64
C ASP A 149 9.45 -15.66 -31.95
N GLY A 150 10.36 -15.04 -32.72
CA GLY A 150 11.21 -13.94 -32.28
C GLY A 150 10.70 -12.57 -32.74
N ALA A 151 9.41 -12.43 -33.07
CA ALA A 151 8.86 -11.13 -33.45
C ALA A 151 9.04 -10.12 -32.32
N TYR A 152 9.20 -8.84 -32.68
CA TYR A 152 9.43 -7.78 -31.71
C TYR A 152 8.31 -7.71 -30.66
N GLU A 153 7.07 -7.86 -31.12
CA GLU A 153 5.87 -7.81 -30.30
C GLU A 153 5.85 -8.96 -29.28
N VAL A 154 6.14 -10.17 -29.76
CA VAL A 154 6.18 -11.39 -28.95
C VAL A 154 7.28 -11.31 -27.91
N GLU A 155 8.49 -10.91 -28.30
CA GLU A 155 9.62 -10.75 -27.37
C GLU A 155 9.38 -9.63 -26.34
N THR A 156 8.71 -8.54 -26.74
CA THR A 156 8.31 -7.46 -25.82
C THR A 156 7.36 -7.99 -24.75
N MET A 157 6.34 -8.74 -25.15
CA MET A 157 5.38 -9.32 -24.20
C MET A 157 5.98 -10.45 -23.37
N ARG A 158 6.92 -11.21 -23.93
CA ARG A 158 7.71 -12.22 -23.21
C ARG A 158 8.51 -11.58 -22.07
N ARG A 159 9.15 -10.44 -22.33
CA ARG A 159 9.85 -9.64 -21.31
C ARG A 159 8.92 -9.00 -20.30
N TYR A 160 7.74 -8.54 -20.73
CA TYR A 160 6.74 -8.02 -19.81
C TYR A 160 6.22 -9.10 -18.85
N ALA A 161 5.96 -10.30 -19.36
CA ALA A 161 5.50 -11.41 -18.55
C ALA A 161 6.51 -11.77 -17.45
N ASP A 162 7.81 -11.82 -17.77
CA ASP A 162 8.86 -12.02 -16.77
C ASP A 162 8.92 -10.88 -15.77
N LEU A 163 8.84 -9.64 -16.26
CA LEU A 163 8.80 -8.46 -15.39
C LEU A 163 7.62 -8.54 -14.41
N ALA A 164 6.43 -8.94 -14.87
CA ALA A 164 5.24 -9.06 -14.03
C ALA A 164 5.42 -10.14 -12.94
N ILE A 165 6.01 -11.29 -13.29
CA ILE A 165 6.32 -12.38 -12.34
C ILE A 165 7.36 -11.94 -11.31
N ASP A 166 8.43 -11.29 -11.76
CA ASP A 166 9.48 -10.78 -10.87
C ASP A 166 8.94 -9.65 -9.97
N LEU A 167 8.16 -8.74 -10.54
CA LEU A 167 7.53 -7.66 -9.79
C LEU A 167 6.58 -8.18 -8.70
N GLN A 168 5.78 -9.21 -8.99
CA GLN A 168 4.97 -9.88 -7.97
C GLN A 168 5.86 -10.37 -6.81
N SER A 169 6.95 -11.06 -7.14
CA SER A 169 7.87 -11.62 -6.13
C SER A 169 8.51 -10.52 -5.27
N LEU A 170 8.76 -9.34 -5.84
CA LEU A 170 9.31 -8.20 -5.11
C LEU A 170 8.25 -7.57 -4.20
N LEU A 171 7.01 -7.47 -4.67
CA LEU A 171 5.90 -6.87 -3.93
C LEU A 171 5.46 -7.75 -2.75
N GLU A 172 5.64 -9.07 -2.84
CA GLU A 172 5.45 -10.00 -1.72
C GLU A 172 6.32 -9.66 -0.51
N LEU A 173 7.49 -8.99 -0.69
CA LEU A 173 8.32 -8.49 0.43
C LEU A 173 7.62 -7.40 1.25
N ALA A 174 6.67 -6.68 0.64
CA ALA A 174 5.94 -5.63 1.33
C ALA A 174 4.77 -6.17 2.15
N VAL A 175 4.26 -7.37 1.83
CA VAL A 175 3.08 -7.95 2.47
C VAL A 175 3.42 -8.43 3.87
N VAL A 176 2.53 -8.16 4.84
CA VAL A 176 2.67 -8.66 6.22
C VAL A 176 2.08 -10.06 6.32
N THR A 177 2.95 -11.05 6.53
CA THR A 177 2.65 -12.48 6.56
C THR A 177 2.77 -13.11 7.95
N SER A 178 3.50 -12.48 8.88
CA SER A 178 3.74 -13.02 10.22
C SER A 178 3.78 -11.91 11.28
N ASP A 179 3.61 -12.30 12.55
CA ASP A 179 3.84 -11.41 13.69
C ASP A 179 5.33 -11.28 14.04
N ASP A 180 6.15 -12.27 13.70
CA ASP A 180 7.57 -12.31 14.04
C ASP A 180 8.45 -11.47 13.11
N GLU A 181 7.92 -11.05 11.95
CA GLU A 181 8.67 -10.25 11.00
C GLU A 181 8.82 -8.79 11.47
N THR A 182 9.90 -8.13 11.05
CA THR A 182 10.11 -6.71 11.31
C THR A 182 9.10 -5.86 10.55
N VAL A 183 8.62 -4.78 11.18
CA VAL A 183 7.62 -3.89 10.59
C VAL A 183 8.11 -3.29 9.28
N TRP A 184 9.39 -2.94 9.20
CA TRP A 184 10.02 -2.42 8.00
C TRP A 184 10.88 -3.48 7.33
N ILE A 185 10.94 -3.41 6.00
CA ILE A 185 11.87 -4.22 5.22
C ILE A 185 13.29 -3.90 5.67
N GLU A 186 14.07 -4.95 5.92
CA GLU A 186 15.45 -4.85 6.39
C GLU A 186 16.29 -3.93 5.49
N PRO A 187 17.15 -3.06 6.08
CA PRO A 187 18.00 -2.16 5.31
C PRO A 187 18.86 -2.88 4.28
N SER A 188 19.41 -4.04 4.61
CA SER A 188 20.24 -4.85 3.70
C SER A 188 19.47 -5.29 2.44
N VAL A 189 18.18 -5.60 2.58
CA VAL A 189 17.30 -5.97 1.46
C VAL A 189 17.00 -4.74 0.60
N LEU A 190 16.74 -3.58 1.22
CA LEU A 190 16.51 -2.33 0.49
C LEU A 190 17.77 -1.86 -0.22
N GLU A 191 18.96 -2.02 0.36
CA GLU A 191 20.24 -1.63 -0.23
C GLU A 191 20.57 -2.43 -1.50
N ALA A 192 20.06 -3.66 -1.63
CA ALA A 192 20.16 -4.43 -2.87
C ALA A 192 19.37 -3.79 -4.04
N ILE A 193 18.41 -2.91 -3.75
CA ILE A 193 17.60 -2.21 -4.76
C ILE A 193 18.31 -0.92 -5.20
N SER A 194 18.93 -0.95 -6.39
CA SER A 194 19.70 0.22 -6.88
C SER A 194 18.78 1.43 -7.12
N SER A 195 17.59 1.19 -7.69
CA SER A 195 16.58 2.21 -7.98
C SER A 195 15.99 2.86 -6.71
N LYS A 196 16.27 4.16 -6.52
CA LYS A 196 15.68 4.98 -5.43
C LYS A 196 14.16 5.02 -5.49
N HIS A 197 13.59 5.05 -6.71
CA HIS A 197 12.14 5.07 -6.91
C HIS A 197 11.50 3.75 -6.50
N LEU A 198 12.13 2.62 -6.84
CA LEU A 198 11.65 1.30 -6.45
C LEU A 198 11.72 1.09 -4.93
N ARG A 199 12.83 1.52 -4.29
CA ARG A 199 12.94 1.52 -2.82
C ARG A 199 11.82 2.31 -2.15
N ALA A 200 11.57 3.53 -2.62
CA ALA A 200 10.52 4.38 -2.06
C ALA A 200 9.13 3.78 -2.29
N ALA A 201 8.89 3.22 -3.49
CA ALA A 201 7.64 2.53 -3.83
C ALA A 201 7.39 1.33 -2.92
N LEU A 202 8.41 0.50 -2.69
CA LEU A 202 8.32 -0.68 -1.84
C LEU A 202 8.14 -0.30 -0.37
N GLY A 203 8.86 0.72 0.12
CA GLY A 203 8.67 1.25 1.47
C GLY A 203 7.27 1.82 1.70
N LYS A 204 6.71 2.53 0.70
CA LYS A 204 5.33 3.01 0.74
C LYS A 204 4.34 1.85 0.75
N ALA A 205 4.53 0.85 -0.11
CA ALA A 205 3.69 -0.35 -0.14
C ALA A 205 3.72 -1.07 1.21
N ARG A 206 4.92 -1.28 1.80
CA ARG A 206 5.06 -1.90 3.12
C ARG A 206 4.30 -1.13 4.20
N ALA A 207 4.39 0.20 4.22
CA ALA A 207 3.61 1.02 5.17
C ALA A 207 2.10 0.81 5.00
N GLN A 208 1.61 0.72 3.77
CA GLN A 208 0.19 0.46 3.50
C GLN A 208 -0.22 -0.95 3.95
N TYR A 209 0.58 -1.98 3.67
CA TYR A 209 0.32 -3.35 4.14
C TYR A 209 0.36 -3.47 5.67
N VAL A 210 1.28 -2.78 6.34
CA VAL A 210 1.33 -2.72 7.81
C VAL A 210 0.07 -2.05 8.35
N ALA A 211 -0.36 -0.92 7.78
CA ALA A 211 -1.60 -0.26 8.20
C ALA A 211 -2.83 -1.15 7.98
N ALA A 212 -2.94 -1.80 6.81
CA ALA A 212 -4.03 -2.73 6.52
C ALA A 212 -4.06 -3.90 7.51
N ALA A 213 -2.91 -4.52 7.79
CA ALA A 213 -2.79 -5.61 8.75
C ALA A 213 -3.12 -5.17 10.18
N ILE A 214 -2.78 -3.94 10.59
CA ILE A 214 -3.20 -3.38 11.89
C ILE A 214 -4.72 -3.20 11.93
N SER A 215 -5.32 -2.59 10.91
CA SER A 215 -6.78 -2.41 10.83
C SER A 215 -7.55 -3.72 10.89
N GLU A 216 -7.02 -4.76 10.25
CA GLU A 216 -7.62 -6.10 10.22
C GLU A 216 -7.50 -6.83 11.56
N ARG A 217 -6.30 -6.79 12.16
CA ARG A 217 -5.92 -7.72 13.25
C ARG A 217 -6.00 -7.09 14.63
N VAL A 218 -6.24 -5.79 14.72
CA VAL A 218 -6.34 -5.05 15.99
C VAL A 218 -7.61 -4.22 15.99
N GLN A 219 -8.47 -4.46 16.98
CA GLN A 219 -9.65 -3.62 17.20
C GLN A 219 -9.21 -2.29 17.80
N LEU A 220 -9.28 -1.24 16.99
CA LEU A 220 -8.86 0.12 17.35
C LEU A 220 -10.00 1.10 17.11
N HIS A 221 -10.13 2.10 17.98
CA HIS A 221 -11.10 3.19 17.81
C HIS A 221 -10.54 4.29 16.89
N GLY A 222 -9.22 4.47 16.89
CA GLY A 222 -8.54 5.47 16.07
C GLY A 222 -8.43 5.06 14.60
N HIS A 223 -8.29 6.06 13.72
CA HIS A 223 -8.08 5.82 12.30
C HIS A 223 -6.63 5.42 12.02
N VAL A 224 -6.42 4.22 11.48
CA VAL A 224 -5.13 3.74 11.01
C VAL A 224 -4.82 4.36 9.66
N SER A 225 -3.63 4.96 9.51
CA SER A 225 -3.18 5.52 8.24
C SER A 225 -1.70 5.26 7.98
N ALA A 226 -1.34 5.15 6.70
CA ALA A 226 0.01 5.02 6.22
C ALA A 226 0.44 6.24 5.39
N ALA A 227 1.71 6.61 5.48
CA ALA A 227 2.31 7.65 4.66
C ALA A 227 3.78 7.34 4.35
N PHE A 228 4.39 8.18 3.53
CA PHE A 228 5.83 8.17 3.27
C PHE A 228 6.34 9.60 3.31
N THR A 229 7.21 9.92 4.27
CA THR A 229 7.66 11.30 4.49
C THR A 229 9.12 11.32 4.91
N ARG A 230 9.86 12.31 4.39
CA ARG A 230 11.31 12.47 4.59
C ARG A 230 12.11 11.21 4.23
N GLY A 231 11.68 10.48 3.19
CA GLY A 231 12.34 9.25 2.76
C GLY A 231 12.06 8.03 3.64
N GLN A 232 11.11 8.09 4.57
CA GLN A 232 10.80 7.01 5.51
C GLN A 232 9.32 6.61 5.47
N PRO A 233 9.02 5.31 5.58
CA PRO A 233 7.66 4.83 5.79
C PRO A 233 7.13 5.32 7.13
N LEU A 234 5.81 5.53 7.19
CA LEU A 234 5.09 5.99 8.36
C LEU A 234 3.78 5.21 8.47
N VAL A 235 3.51 4.69 9.67
CA VAL A 235 2.19 4.19 10.07
C VAL A 235 1.79 4.88 11.36
N GLN A 236 0.52 5.27 11.48
CA GLN A 236 0.02 5.97 12.63
C GLN A 236 -1.44 5.63 12.91
N VAL A 237 -1.81 5.76 14.18
CA VAL A 237 -3.19 5.66 14.64
C VAL A 237 -3.45 6.84 15.53
N PHE A 238 -4.49 7.60 15.19
CA PHE A 238 -4.92 8.76 15.96
C PHE A 238 -6.42 8.77 16.11
N ASP A 239 -6.86 9.19 17.29
CA ASP A 239 -8.26 9.29 17.64
C ASP A 239 -8.56 10.67 18.25
N VAL A 240 -9.74 11.20 17.95
CA VAL A 240 -10.21 12.47 18.51
C VAL A 240 -10.96 12.18 19.79
N MET A 241 -10.47 12.72 20.90
CA MET A 241 -11.04 12.50 22.22
C MET A 241 -11.16 13.78 23.03
N LYS A 242 -11.93 13.69 24.12
CA LYS A 242 -11.99 14.69 25.17
C LYS A 242 -11.53 14.06 26.47
N THR A 243 -10.70 14.77 27.23
CA THR A 243 -10.25 14.39 28.58
C THR A 243 -9.99 15.67 29.35
N ASP A 244 -10.40 15.76 30.61
CA ASP A 244 -10.16 16.93 31.48
C ASP A 244 -10.48 18.29 30.84
N GLY A 245 -11.57 18.33 30.05
CA GLY A 245 -12.00 19.54 29.33
C GLY A 245 -11.17 19.90 28.09
N LEU A 246 -10.13 19.13 27.78
CA LEU A 246 -9.32 19.28 26.57
C LEU A 246 -9.96 18.53 25.40
N LYS A 247 -9.94 19.14 24.21
CA LYS A 247 -10.22 18.44 22.94
C LYS A 247 -8.91 18.20 22.22
N ILE A 248 -8.54 16.93 22.07
CA ILE A 248 -7.25 16.52 21.52
C ILE A 248 -7.42 15.45 20.45
N ARG A 249 -6.37 15.29 19.63
CA ARG A 249 -6.14 14.09 18.84
C ARG A 249 -4.93 13.36 19.40
N ALA A 250 -5.14 12.21 20.03
CA ALA A 250 -4.10 11.44 20.71
C ALA A 250 -3.89 10.09 20.04
N GLY A 251 -2.68 9.55 20.12
CA GLY A 251 -2.35 8.33 19.40
C GLY A 251 -0.87 8.05 19.29
N TRP A 252 -0.50 7.26 18.30
CA TRP A 252 0.89 6.89 18.06
C TRP A 252 1.28 7.01 16.59
N GLN A 253 2.58 7.14 16.37
CA GLN A 253 3.18 7.21 15.05
C GLN A 253 4.50 6.45 15.05
N LEU A 254 4.62 5.45 14.19
CA LEU A 254 5.87 4.80 13.84
C LEU A 254 6.37 5.39 12.52
N GLN A 255 7.55 6.01 12.52
CA GLN A 255 8.20 6.49 11.30
C GLN A 255 9.68 6.12 11.35
N GLY A 256 10.13 5.32 10.37
CA GLY A 256 11.43 4.66 10.44
C GLY A 256 11.59 3.92 11.77
N SER A 257 12.74 4.04 12.41
CA SER A 257 13.01 3.41 13.71
C SER A 257 12.43 4.16 14.92
N GLN A 258 11.58 5.18 14.74
CA GLN A 258 11.06 5.98 15.86
C GLN A 258 9.58 5.71 16.09
N PHE A 259 9.26 5.12 17.25
CA PHE A 259 7.89 5.00 17.75
C PHE A 259 7.58 6.17 18.66
N ARG A 260 6.51 6.90 18.37
CA ARG A 260 6.10 8.12 19.07
C ARG A 260 4.76 7.93 19.72
N ARG A 261 4.64 8.36 20.98
CA ARG A 261 3.35 8.73 21.58
C ARG A 261 3.15 10.22 21.40
N ALA A 262 2.02 10.60 20.83
CA ALA A 262 1.82 11.96 20.37
C ALA A 262 0.41 12.48 20.60
N VAL A 263 0.34 13.79 20.77
CA VAL A 263 -0.89 14.55 20.98
C VAL A 263 -0.88 15.76 20.07
N VAL A 264 -2.03 16.03 19.45
CA VAL A 264 -2.33 17.27 18.73
C VAL A 264 -3.45 17.99 19.47
N TYR A 265 -3.16 19.18 19.98
CA TYR A 265 -4.13 19.99 20.71
C TYR A 265 -5.04 20.74 19.73
N LEU A 266 -6.36 20.52 19.81
CA LEU A 266 -7.33 21.06 18.84
C LEU A 266 -7.97 22.39 19.28
N GLY A 267 -7.61 22.90 20.46
CA GLY A 267 -8.13 24.16 20.99
C GLY A 267 -7.46 25.39 20.38
N SER A 268 -8.24 26.41 20.02
CA SER A 268 -7.74 27.65 19.39
C SER A 268 -6.69 28.40 20.22
N ARG A 269 -6.73 28.27 21.55
CA ARG A 269 -5.72 28.86 22.47
C ARG A 269 -4.36 28.19 22.38
N MET A 270 -4.32 26.92 22.00
CA MET A 270 -3.11 26.10 21.93
C MET A 270 -2.62 25.90 20.50
N SER A 271 -3.43 26.21 19.48
CA SER A 271 -3.05 26.02 18.08
C SER A 271 -2.13 27.14 17.55
N GLY A 272 -1.11 26.79 16.78
CA GLY A 272 -0.20 27.71 16.10
C GLY A 272 1.24 27.65 16.62
N GLY A 273 2.13 28.34 15.89
CA GLY A 273 3.58 28.20 16.04
C GLY A 273 4.28 29.11 17.06
N SER A 274 3.56 29.91 17.85
CA SER A 274 4.22 30.85 18.77
C SER A 274 4.87 30.12 19.96
N ASN A 275 6.02 30.64 20.44
CA ASN A 275 6.73 30.07 21.59
C ASN A 275 5.85 29.96 22.84
N ARG A 276 4.99 30.95 23.08
CA ARG A 276 4.03 30.93 24.20
C ARG A 276 3.05 29.76 24.09
N ARG A 277 2.50 29.50 22.89
CA ARG A 277 1.58 28.38 22.67
C ARG A 277 2.29 27.04 22.75
N ARG A 278 3.53 26.97 22.26
CA ARG A 278 4.39 25.80 22.44
C ARG A 278 4.62 25.48 23.91
N GLN A 279 4.99 26.47 24.72
CA GLN A 279 5.19 26.28 26.15
C GLN A 279 3.90 25.81 26.84
N LEU A 280 2.76 26.44 26.51
CA LEU A 280 1.46 26.03 27.04
C LEU A 280 1.15 24.55 26.74
N ARG A 281 1.46 24.08 25.52
CA ARG A 281 1.29 22.66 25.17
C ARG A 281 2.25 21.76 25.94
N GLU A 282 3.49 22.18 26.20
CA GLU A 282 4.43 21.41 27.03
C GLU A 282 3.95 21.33 28.48
N ASP A 283 3.49 22.44 29.06
CA ASP A 283 2.99 22.50 30.43
C ASP A 283 1.73 21.63 30.59
N THR A 284 0.78 21.75 29.65
CA THR A 284 -0.41 20.87 29.60
C THR A 284 0.00 19.40 29.44
N SER A 285 1.04 19.10 28.65
CA SER A 285 1.51 17.73 28.48
C SER A 285 2.14 17.14 29.75
N ARG A 286 2.71 17.98 30.63
CA ARG A 286 3.20 17.54 31.96
C ARG A 286 2.06 17.25 32.94
N GLU A 287 0.94 17.95 32.80
CA GLU A 287 -0.27 17.70 33.59
C GLU A 287 -0.98 16.40 33.18
N HIS A 288 -0.73 15.90 31.96
CA HIS A 288 -1.29 14.65 31.42
C HIS A 288 -0.19 13.68 30.95
N PRO A 289 0.66 13.17 31.86
CA PRO A 289 1.77 12.29 31.50
C PRO A 289 1.30 10.97 30.87
N ASP A 290 0.10 10.52 31.21
CA ASP A 290 -0.45 9.24 30.73
C ASP A 290 -0.70 9.23 29.20
N LEU A 291 -0.87 10.40 28.58
CA LEU A 291 -0.96 10.54 27.12
C LEU A 291 0.36 10.17 26.40
N PHE A 292 1.49 10.14 27.14
CA PHE A 292 2.82 9.90 26.60
C PHE A 292 3.49 8.63 27.15
N VAL A 293 2.75 7.79 27.88
CA VAL A 293 3.23 6.49 28.36
C VAL A 293 3.56 5.60 27.15
N ILE A 294 4.80 5.12 27.12
CA ILE A 294 5.29 4.21 26.08
C ILE A 294 4.82 2.80 26.45
N PRO A 295 4.23 2.04 25.51
CA PRO A 295 3.74 0.70 25.79
C PRO A 295 4.80 -0.23 26.35
N SER A 296 4.38 -1.11 27.25
CA SER A 296 5.25 -2.07 27.95
C SER A 296 6.06 -2.97 27.00
N ALA A 297 5.51 -3.29 25.83
CA ALA A 297 6.16 -4.09 24.79
C ALA A 297 7.36 -3.41 24.12
N LEU A 298 7.59 -2.11 24.38
CA LEU A 298 8.62 -1.31 23.73
C LEU A 298 9.73 -0.91 24.72
N PRO A 299 10.91 -0.47 24.22
CA PRO A 299 11.95 0.10 25.08
C PRO A 299 11.41 1.26 25.91
N GLN A 300 11.76 1.31 27.19
CA GLN A 300 11.26 2.34 28.12
C GLN A 300 12.17 3.57 28.20
N VAL A 301 13.40 3.46 27.68
CA VAL A 301 14.36 4.58 27.64
C VAL A 301 13.95 5.55 26.53
N ARG A 302 13.38 6.69 26.94
CA ARG A 302 13.01 7.78 26.03
C ARG A 302 14.24 8.32 25.28
N ALA A 303 14.05 8.59 24.00
CA ALA A 303 15.07 9.17 23.14
C ALA A 303 14.86 10.68 22.93
N GLY A 304 15.93 11.36 22.51
CA GLY A 304 15.93 12.79 22.22
C GLY A 304 16.50 13.67 23.34
N ARG A 305 16.75 14.94 23.02
CA ARG A 305 17.42 15.90 23.92
C ARG A 305 16.49 16.65 24.88
N ARG A 306 15.18 16.61 24.61
CA ARG A 306 14.15 17.35 25.36
C ARG A 306 13.11 16.36 25.85
N GLU A 307 12.48 16.70 26.97
CA GLU A 307 11.36 15.95 27.52
C GLU A 307 10.23 15.81 26.50
N PHE A 308 9.85 16.90 25.83
CA PHE A 308 8.88 16.92 24.75
C PHE A 308 9.50 17.38 23.44
N GLN A 309 9.19 16.66 22.38
CA GLN A 309 9.56 16.97 21.01
C GLN A 309 8.35 17.51 20.25
N HIS A 310 8.61 18.20 19.14
CA HIS A 310 7.57 18.94 18.42
C HIS A 310 7.67 18.77 16.91
N TYR A 311 6.53 18.62 16.25
CA TYR A 311 6.35 19.01 14.85
C TYR A 311 5.40 20.21 14.78
N ALA A 312 5.80 21.21 13.99
CA ALA A 312 5.02 22.43 13.88
C ALA A 312 3.66 22.17 13.19
N PRO A 313 2.60 22.89 13.58
CA PRO A 313 2.55 23.79 14.72
C PRO A 313 2.22 23.09 16.05
N ASP A 314 1.43 22.01 16.05
CA ASP A 314 0.64 21.60 17.23
C ASP A 314 0.90 20.18 17.74
N PHE A 315 1.87 19.48 17.13
CA PHE A 315 2.15 18.08 17.42
C PHE A 315 3.23 17.97 18.50
N VAL A 316 2.86 17.47 19.68
CA VAL A 316 3.77 17.22 20.81
C VAL A 316 3.95 15.73 20.97
N TYR A 317 5.17 15.27 21.22
CA TYR A 317 5.45 13.84 21.34
C TYR A 317 6.64 13.49 22.23
N GLN A 318 6.62 12.24 22.68
CA GLN A 318 7.76 11.50 23.21
C GLN A 318 8.01 10.27 22.37
N TYR A 319 9.25 9.80 22.32
CA TYR A 319 9.59 8.70 21.42
C TYR A 319 10.68 7.80 21.97
N VAL A 320 10.71 6.59 21.41
CA VAL A 320 11.72 5.56 21.66
C VAL A 320 12.25 5.03 20.33
N SER A 321 13.48 4.52 20.36
CA SER A 321 14.12 3.91 19.18
C SER A 321 13.79 2.41 19.12
N VAL A 322 13.25 1.96 18.01
CA VAL A 322 12.75 0.59 17.77
C VAL A 322 13.17 0.09 16.38
N PRO A 323 14.48 -0.02 16.08
CA PRO A 323 14.96 -0.38 14.74
C PRO A 323 14.48 -1.76 14.27
N ASN A 324 14.25 -2.69 15.19
CA ASN A 324 13.87 -4.07 14.91
C ASN A 324 12.47 -4.38 15.45
N LEU A 325 11.57 -3.40 15.45
CA LEU A 325 10.20 -3.61 15.92
C LEU A 325 9.54 -4.71 15.07
N THR A 326 9.05 -5.75 15.72
CA THR A 326 8.25 -6.79 15.04
C THR A 326 6.80 -6.35 14.88
N PHE A 327 6.10 -6.94 13.92
CA PHE A 327 4.68 -6.65 13.73
C PHE A 327 3.85 -7.06 14.96
N GLY A 328 4.18 -8.18 15.62
CA GLY A 328 3.56 -8.62 16.87
C GLY A 328 3.70 -7.58 18.00
N GLN A 329 4.91 -7.05 18.20
CA GLN A 329 5.15 -5.97 19.16
C GLN A 329 4.36 -4.70 18.81
N LEU A 330 4.25 -4.35 17.53
CA LEU A 330 3.45 -3.20 17.09
C LEU A 330 1.96 -3.39 17.40
N LYS A 331 1.41 -4.59 17.18
CA LYS A 331 0.00 -4.89 17.54
C LYS A 331 -0.24 -4.74 19.03
N HIS A 332 0.62 -5.33 19.87
CA HIS A 332 0.52 -5.22 21.33
C HIS A 332 0.59 -3.75 21.77
N ALA A 333 1.55 -2.99 21.24
CA ALA A 333 1.67 -1.58 21.52
C ALA A 333 0.42 -0.78 21.08
N ALA A 334 -0.15 -1.08 19.92
CA ALA A 334 -1.34 -0.43 19.42
C ALA A 334 -2.58 -0.70 20.30
N ALA A 335 -2.78 -1.96 20.72
CA ALA A 335 -3.88 -2.35 21.59
C ALA A 335 -3.78 -1.74 23.00
N GLU A 336 -2.58 -1.76 23.60
CA GLU A 336 -2.33 -1.16 24.93
C GLU A 336 -2.64 0.34 24.92
N ILE A 337 -2.24 1.04 23.85
CA ILE A 337 -2.52 2.47 23.68
C ILE A 337 -4.02 2.72 23.52
N ASP A 338 -4.71 1.94 22.70
CA ASP A 338 -6.14 2.13 22.48
C ASP A 338 -6.92 1.96 23.78
N GLN A 339 -6.64 0.91 24.56
CA GLN A 339 -7.23 0.68 25.88
C GLN A 339 -6.96 1.85 26.84
N THR A 340 -5.72 2.32 26.87
CA THR A 340 -5.31 3.47 27.71
C THR A 340 -6.07 4.73 27.34
N LEU A 341 -6.22 5.02 26.04
CA LEU A 341 -6.97 6.19 25.56
C LEU A 341 -8.48 6.05 25.82
N GLN A 342 -9.04 4.85 25.73
CA GLN A 342 -10.45 4.63 26.06
C GLN A 342 -10.73 4.83 27.56
N ALA A 343 -9.80 4.44 28.44
CA ALA A 343 -9.95 4.65 29.89
C ALA A 343 -9.89 6.13 30.31
N MET A 344 -9.34 7.01 29.47
CA MET A 344 -9.21 8.45 29.71
C MET A 344 -10.36 9.29 29.12
N ARG A 345 -11.22 8.69 28.29
CA ARG A 345 -12.39 9.36 27.72
C ARG A 345 -13.47 9.54 28.78
#